data_AF-A0A7V9P8C7-F1
#
_entry.id   AF-A0A7V9P8C7-F1
#
_cell.length_a   1.000
_cell.length_b   1.000
_cell.length_c   1.000
_cell.angle_alpha   90.00
_cell.angle_beta   90.00
_cell.angle_gamma   90.00
#
_symmetry.space_group_name_H-M   'P 1'
#
loop_
_entity.id
_entity.type
_entity.pdbx_description
1 polymer ?
#
loop_
_entity_poly.entity_id
_entity_poly.type
_entity_poly.pdbx_seq_one_letter_code
_entity_poly.pdbx_strand_id
1 'polypeptide(L)'
;MQRKFLIIDDHDNLSSGLKKVFHQLGHFVETIETRREAIELKEIDKFDVVITDLDNVDAIPEVVQSDEQNNDCLPEVETHKPSEHIRAFKICATNFNRENFDENELKNLFETILNYKAQFVDKIERMKNLREKIEFEFPSAISLMHSVLDYLTRRVEKIGVVDGDNSHLFIALDEAFVNAVKHGNKFNCEKNVRIAAEISKREARFTFEDEGEGFDVAAIPDPRDPENLFKTSGRGVLLIHNIMDEVHYNKRGNRLEMVKKTETQKADR
;
A
#
# COMPACT_ATOMS: atom_id res chain seq x y z
N MET A 1 20.17 9.07 9.33
CA MET A 1 20.09 10.17 10.33
C MET A 1 19.24 9.70 11.51
N GLN A 2 19.17 10.42 12.63
CA GLN A 2 18.18 10.06 13.67
C GLN A 2 16.78 10.39 13.13
N ARG A 3 15.85 9.43 13.25
CA ARG A 3 14.47 9.54 12.74
C ARG A 3 13.49 9.28 13.89
N LYS A 4 12.29 9.83 13.80
CA LYS A 4 11.21 9.63 14.76
C LYS A 4 10.15 8.71 14.17
N PHE A 5 9.89 7.60 14.85
CA PHE A 5 8.87 6.62 14.48
C PHE A 5 7.71 6.68 15.47
N LEU A 6 6.49 6.55 14.94
CA LEU A 6 5.31 6.20 15.71
C LEU A 6 4.84 4.82 15.25
N ILE A 7 4.65 3.90 16.19
CA ILE A 7 4.10 2.57 15.90
C ILE A 7 2.77 2.42 16.65
N ILE A 8 1.70 2.15 15.93
CA ILE A 8 0.35 1.91 16.44
C ILE A 8 0.06 0.43 16.24
N ASP A 9 0.04 -0.35 17.32
CA ASP A 9 -0.09 -1.82 17.30
C ASP A 9 -0.90 -2.31 18.50
N ASP A 10 -2.04 -2.94 18.24
CA ASP A 10 -2.98 -3.41 19.26
C ASP A 10 -2.60 -4.76 19.90
N HIS A 11 -1.65 -5.49 19.30
CA HIS A 11 -1.21 -6.80 19.77
C HIS A 11 0.25 -6.83 20.25
N ASP A 12 0.96 -5.70 20.21
CA ASP A 12 2.37 -5.50 20.57
C ASP A 12 3.39 -6.42 19.86
N ASN A 13 2.96 -7.13 18.82
CA ASN A 13 3.78 -8.10 18.09
C ASN A 13 4.77 -7.42 17.13
N LEU A 14 4.35 -6.28 16.55
CA LEU A 14 5.14 -5.44 15.67
C LEU A 14 5.91 -4.38 16.46
N SER A 15 5.25 -3.69 17.40
CA SER A 15 5.84 -2.58 18.16
C SER A 15 7.02 -3.00 19.01
N SER A 16 6.89 -4.05 19.83
CA SER A 16 7.97 -4.48 20.72
C SER A 16 9.24 -4.90 19.95
N GLY A 17 9.05 -5.48 18.75
CA GLY A 17 10.11 -5.89 17.84
C GLY A 17 10.81 -4.74 17.17
N LEU A 18 10.06 -3.93 16.43
CA LEU A 18 10.60 -2.80 15.69
C LEU A 18 11.19 -1.74 16.60
N LYS A 19 10.61 -1.50 17.78
CA LYS A 19 11.17 -0.59 18.79
C LYS A 19 12.60 -0.99 19.17
N LYS A 20 12.88 -2.27 19.39
CA LYS A 20 14.23 -2.77 19.69
C LYS A 20 15.18 -2.53 18.51
N VAL A 21 14.75 -2.88 17.30
CA VAL A 21 15.57 -2.75 16.08
C VAL A 21 15.91 -1.27 15.83
N PHE A 22 14.92 -0.38 15.83
CA PHE A 22 15.14 1.03 15.54
C PHE A 22 15.88 1.77 16.65
N HIS A 23 15.69 1.41 17.92
CA HIS A 23 16.52 1.94 19.01
C HIS A 23 18.00 1.56 18.85
N GLN A 24 18.30 0.32 18.43
CA GLN A 24 19.68 -0.12 18.19
C GLN A 24 20.33 0.64 17.01
N LEU A 25 19.52 1.05 16.03
CA LEU A 25 19.95 1.91 14.92
C LEU A 25 20.02 3.40 15.28
N GLY A 26 19.67 3.78 16.52
CA GLY A 26 19.78 5.14 17.03
C GLY A 26 18.55 6.04 16.74
N HIS A 27 17.43 5.47 16.30
CA HIS A 27 16.19 6.21 16.07
C HIS A 27 15.34 6.36 17.35
N PHE A 28 14.45 7.35 17.35
CA PHE A 28 13.45 7.54 18.39
C PHE A 28 12.17 6.79 18.00
N VAL A 29 11.60 6.00 18.91
CA VAL A 29 10.37 5.23 18.66
C VAL A 29 9.38 5.44 19.77
N GLU A 30 8.21 5.96 19.41
CA GLU A 30 7.02 6.02 20.25
C GLU A 30 6.04 4.93 19.83
N THR A 31 5.31 4.38 20.80
CA THR A 31 4.39 3.25 20.58
C THR A 31 3.04 3.56 21.21
N ILE A 32 1.95 3.28 20.50
CA ILE A 32 0.56 3.45 20.91
C ILE A 32 -0.16 2.12 20.69
N GLU A 33 -1.07 1.75 21.59
CA GLU A 33 -1.75 0.44 21.54
C GLU A 33 -3.12 0.52 20.85
N THR A 34 -3.74 1.71 20.81
CA THR A 34 -5.10 1.83 20.26
C THR A 34 -5.23 2.89 19.18
N ARG A 35 -6.15 2.65 18.23
CA ARG A 35 -6.53 3.64 17.23
C ARG A 35 -7.03 4.94 17.86
N ARG A 36 -7.77 4.85 18.98
CA ARG A 36 -8.34 6.01 19.67
C ARG A 36 -7.24 6.94 20.21
N GLU A 37 -6.25 6.38 20.88
CA GLU A 37 -5.09 7.14 21.36
C GLU A 37 -4.33 7.81 20.21
N ALA A 38 -4.22 7.13 19.06
CA ALA A 38 -3.60 7.69 17.88
C ALA A 38 -4.39 8.88 17.29
N ILE A 39 -5.73 8.87 17.34
CA ILE A 39 -6.58 10.00 16.92
C ILE A 39 -6.46 11.18 17.90
N GLU A 40 -6.30 10.90 19.19
CA GLU A 40 -6.13 11.94 20.23
C GLU A 40 -4.73 12.60 20.16
N LEU A 41 -3.78 11.99 19.43
CA LEU A 41 -2.44 12.51 19.22
C LEU A 41 -2.42 13.67 18.21
N LYS A 42 -2.38 14.90 18.73
CA LYS A 42 -2.44 16.13 17.91
C LYS A 42 -1.21 16.40 17.03
N GLU A 43 -0.11 15.71 17.24
CA GLU A 43 1.19 15.98 16.59
C GLU A 43 1.71 14.73 15.87
N ILE A 44 0.87 14.06 15.08
CA ILE A 44 1.30 12.90 14.28
C ILE A 44 2.31 13.27 13.17
N ASP A 45 2.28 14.54 12.76
CA ASP A 45 3.16 15.15 11.76
C ASP A 45 4.63 15.29 12.20
N LYS A 46 4.92 15.23 13.50
CA LYS A 46 6.29 15.29 14.02
C LYS A 46 7.11 14.01 13.79
N PHE A 47 6.46 12.92 13.38
CA PHE A 47 7.10 11.63 13.13
C PHE A 47 7.45 11.51 11.65
N ASP A 48 8.70 11.13 11.37
CA ASP A 48 9.17 10.88 10.01
C ASP A 48 8.44 9.69 9.37
N VAL A 49 8.12 8.67 10.17
CA VAL A 49 7.44 7.45 9.74
C VAL A 49 6.41 7.01 10.79
N VAL A 50 5.18 6.76 10.35
CA VAL A 50 4.11 6.18 11.15
C VAL A 50 3.80 4.79 10.62
N ILE A 51 3.81 3.79 11.51
CA ILE A 51 3.51 2.40 11.21
C ILE A 51 2.24 2.04 11.98
N THR A 52 1.22 1.57 11.29
CA THR A 52 -0.04 1.12 11.91
C THR A 52 -0.24 -0.34 11.58
N ASP A 53 -0.50 -1.18 12.57
CA ASP A 53 -0.92 -2.58 12.41
C ASP A 53 -2.06 -2.82 13.41
N LEU A 54 -3.28 -2.81 12.92
CA LEU A 54 -4.48 -2.92 13.74
C LEU A 54 -5.30 -4.13 13.30
N ASP A 55 -5.73 -4.91 14.28
CA ASP A 55 -6.65 -6.02 14.05
C ASP A 55 -8.08 -5.65 14.43
N ASN A 56 -9.04 -6.33 13.79
CA ASN A 56 -10.47 -6.11 13.97
C ASN A 56 -10.84 -4.62 14.02
N VAL A 57 -10.43 -3.86 13.00
CA VAL A 57 -10.78 -2.45 12.92
C VAL A 57 -12.29 -2.36 12.71
N ASP A 58 -13.02 -2.18 13.80
CA ASP A 58 -14.47 -2.02 13.76
C ASP A 58 -14.78 -0.86 12.81
N ALA A 59 -15.85 -1.01 12.02
CA ALA A 59 -16.48 0.13 11.38
C ALA A 59 -17.08 0.99 12.50
N ILE A 60 -16.27 1.78 13.18
CA ILE A 60 -16.74 2.65 14.24
C ILE A 60 -17.72 3.62 13.56
N PRO A 61 -19.01 3.62 13.94
CA PRO A 61 -19.93 4.66 13.50
C PRO A 61 -19.68 5.88 14.39
N GLU A 62 -18.44 6.36 14.47
CA GLU A 62 -18.16 7.59 15.17
C GLU A 62 -18.03 8.68 14.12
N VAL A 63 -19.12 9.44 14.07
CA VAL A 63 -19.14 10.87 13.79
C VAL A 63 -18.12 11.53 14.71
N VAL A 64 -16.83 11.33 14.45
CA VAL A 64 -15.84 12.33 14.78
C VAL A 64 -15.99 13.31 13.62
N GLN A 65 -16.65 14.43 13.90
CA GLN A 65 -16.36 15.67 13.18
C GLN A 65 -14.90 15.98 13.50
N SER A 66 -13.97 15.21 12.94
CA SER A 66 -12.57 15.56 12.93
C SER A 66 -12.47 16.61 11.86
N ASP A 67 -12.12 17.82 12.27
CA ASP A 67 -11.52 18.79 11.38
C ASP A 67 -10.63 18.04 10.38
N GLU A 68 -10.80 18.29 9.08
CA GLU A 68 -10.09 17.63 7.96
C GLU A 68 -8.57 17.87 7.99
N GLN A 69 -8.00 18.25 9.13
CA GLN A 69 -6.62 18.61 9.32
C GLN A 69 -5.99 17.62 10.30
N ASN A 70 -5.11 16.76 9.75
CA ASN A 70 -4.10 15.93 10.42
C ASN A 70 -4.43 14.51 10.91
N ASN A 71 -5.16 13.70 10.12
CA ASN A 71 -5.15 12.22 10.30
C ASN A 71 -4.64 11.43 9.08
N ASP A 72 -3.91 12.09 8.17
CA ASP A 72 -3.49 11.54 6.87
C ASP A 72 -2.72 10.21 6.98
N CYS A 73 -1.99 9.99 8.09
CA CYS A 73 -1.20 8.79 8.31
C CYS A 73 -1.95 7.60 8.93
N LEU A 74 -3.23 7.74 9.32
CA LEU A 74 -4.03 6.61 9.79
C LEU A 74 -4.69 5.87 8.60
N PRO A 75 -4.94 4.55 8.70
CA PRO A 75 -5.69 3.84 7.68
C PRO A 75 -7.13 4.35 7.62
N GLU A 76 -7.65 4.57 6.41
CA GLU A 76 -9.07 4.89 6.23
C GLU A 76 -9.92 3.66 6.59
N VAL A 77 -11.01 3.85 7.33
CA VAL A 77 -11.92 2.77 7.71
C VAL A 77 -13.23 2.99 6.97
N GLU A 78 -13.55 2.11 6.02
CA GLU A 78 -14.85 2.14 5.37
C GLU A 78 -15.89 1.37 6.21
N THR A 79 -17.17 1.65 5.95
CA THR A 79 -18.25 0.88 6.55
C THR A 79 -18.33 -0.50 5.90
N HIS A 80 -17.90 -1.54 6.62
CA HIS A 80 -17.94 -2.93 6.12
C HIS A 80 -19.08 -3.74 6.76
N LYS A 81 -19.32 -4.93 6.21
CA LYS A 81 -20.34 -5.84 6.77
C LYS A 81 -19.89 -6.31 8.17
N PRO A 82 -20.79 -6.41 9.16
CA PRO A 82 -20.46 -6.81 10.54
C PRO A 82 -19.81 -8.20 10.68
N SER A 83 -19.82 -9.02 9.63
CA SER A 83 -19.28 -10.39 9.61
C SER A 83 -17.86 -10.50 9.04
N GLU A 84 -17.28 -9.39 8.59
CA GLU A 84 -15.91 -9.33 8.07
C GLU A 84 -14.94 -8.96 9.19
N HIS A 85 -13.81 -9.66 9.22
CA HIS A 85 -12.72 -9.36 10.14
C HIS A 85 -11.65 -8.61 9.36
N ILE A 86 -11.33 -7.39 9.81
CA ILE A 86 -10.52 -6.44 9.03
C ILE A 86 -9.22 -6.17 9.75
N ARG A 87 -8.14 -6.47 9.03
CA ARG A 87 -6.79 -6.06 9.41
C ARG A 87 -6.38 -4.86 8.60
N ALA A 88 -5.84 -3.85 9.27
CA ALA A 88 -5.32 -2.67 8.61
C ALA A 88 -3.84 -2.51 8.94
N PHE A 89 -3.01 -2.58 7.90
CA PHE A 89 -1.59 -2.29 8.00
C PHE A 89 -1.27 -1.06 7.16
N LYS A 90 -0.58 -0.05 7.71
CA LYS A 90 -0.16 1.15 6.98
C LYS A 90 1.27 1.55 7.34
N ILE A 91 2.07 1.90 6.33
CA ILE A 91 3.31 2.65 6.52
C ILE A 91 3.13 4.03 5.87
N CYS A 92 3.17 5.08 6.67
CA CYS A 92 3.11 6.47 6.22
C CYS A 92 4.45 7.15 6.47
N ALA A 93 5.11 7.61 5.42
CA ALA A 93 6.39 8.31 5.45
C ALA A 93 6.30 9.67 4.72
N THR A 94 5.11 10.26 4.64
CA THR A 94 4.88 11.55 3.95
C THR A 94 5.71 12.70 4.55
N ASN A 95 5.91 12.68 5.87
CA ASN A 95 6.71 13.63 6.65
C ASN A 95 8.21 13.33 6.66
N PHE A 96 8.66 12.31 5.91
CA PHE A 96 10.07 11.96 5.85
C PHE A 96 10.89 13.14 5.32
N ASN A 97 11.89 13.59 6.09
CA ASN A 97 12.70 14.74 5.67
C ASN A 97 13.37 14.51 4.31
N ARG A 98 13.18 15.48 3.40
CA ARG A 98 13.63 15.47 2.00
C ARG A 98 14.85 16.36 1.75
N GLU A 99 15.29 17.12 2.75
CA GLU A 99 16.57 17.82 2.72
C GLU A 99 17.72 16.80 2.71
N ASN A 100 18.42 16.69 1.56
CA ASN A 100 19.37 15.62 1.28
C ASN A 100 18.74 14.21 1.27
N PHE A 101 17.58 14.09 0.61
CA PHE A 101 16.87 12.83 0.46
C PHE A 101 17.78 11.69 -0.04
N ASP A 102 17.91 10.63 0.78
CA ASP A 102 18.58 9.39 0.42
C ASP A 102 17.54 8.28 0.24
N GLU A 103 17.27 7.91 -1.01
CA GLU A 103 16.37 6.82 -1.36
C GLU A 103 16.76 5.47 -0.72
N ASN A 104 18.04 5.27 -0.39
CA ASN A 104 18.49 4.03 0.24
C ASN A 104 18.17 3.99 1.73
N GLU A 105 18.19 5.14 2.43
CA GLU A 105 17.74 5.23 3.82
C GLU A 105 16.28 4.79 3.91
N LEU A 106 15.41 5.38 3.08
CA LEU A 106 14.00 5.04 3.03
C LEU A 106 13.76 3.57 2.65
N LYS A 107 14.49 3.07 1.64
CA LYS A 107 14.45 1.65 1.24
C LYS A 107 14.79 0.72 2.39
N ASN A 108 15.87 0.97 3.11
CA ASN A 108 16.31 0.12 4.22
C ASN A 108 15.30 0.11 5.38
N LEU A 109 14.64 1.25 5.63
CA LEU A 109 13.57 1.34 6.64
C LEU A 109 12.38 0.47 6.23
N PHE A 110 11.89 0.60 5.00
CA PHE A 110 10.79 -0.22 4.50
C PHE A 110 11.14 -1.71 4.49
N GLU A 111 12.33 -2.09 4.02
CA GLU A 111 12.80 -3.47 4.07
C GLU A 111 12.83 -4.01 5.50
N THR A 112 13.27 -3.22 6.48
CA THR A 112 13.27 -3.61 7.89
C THR A 112 11.85 -3.87 8.40
N ILE A 113 10.92 -2.95 8.13
CA ILE A 113 9.51 -3.04 8.59
C ILE A 113 8.82 -4.24 7.94
N LEU A 114 8.87 -4.33 6.61
CA LEU A 114 8.17 -5.35 5.83
C LEU A 114 8.73 -6.75 6.09
N ASN A 115 10.05 -6.90 6.20
CA ASN A 115 10.65 -8.20 6.53
C ASN A 115 10.26 -8.64 7.95
N TYR A 116 10.26 -7.72 8.92
CA TYR A 116 9.85 -8.04 10.28
C TYR A 116 8.39 -8.48 10.31
N LYS A 117 7.48 -7.71 9.72
CA LYS A 117 6.06 -8.05 9.64
C LYS A 117 5.84 -9.40 8.95
N ALA A 118 6.47 -9.61 7.79
CA ALA A 118 6.34 -10.84 7.01
C ALA A 118 6.83 -12.10 7.76
N GLN A 119 7.86 -11.96 8.60
CA GLN A 119 8.49 -13.05 9.34
C GLN A 119 7.79 -13.36 10.67
N PHE A 120 7.38 -12.33 11.43
CA PHE A 120 6.93 -12.50 12.80
C PHE A 120 5.42 -12.31 13.01
N VAL A 121 4.77 -11.49 12.17
CA VAL A 121 3.37 -11.09 12.32
C VAL A 121 2.46 -11.80 11.32
N ASP A 122 2.83 -11.80 10.03
CA ASP A 122 2.00 -12.31 8.91
C ASP A 122 2.01 -13.85 8.83
N LYS A 123 1.44 -14.48 9.86
CA LYS A 123 1.19 -15.92 9.93
C LYS A 123 0.05 -16.29 8.98
N ILE A 124 0.00 -17.57 8.59
CA ILE A 124 -1.09 -18.09 7.73
C ILE A 124 -2.37 -18.08 8.55
N GLU A 125 -3.31 -17.23 8.16
CA GLU A 125 -4.58 -17.10 8.85
C GLU A 125 -5.68 -17.87 8.15
N ARG A 126 -6.24 -18.84 8.86
CA ARG A 126 -7.32 -19.70 8.32
C ARG A 126 -8.70 -19.05 8.37
N MET A 127 -8.80 -17.78 8.78
CA MET A 127 -10.09 -17.10 8.90
C MET A 127 -10.79 -17.02 7.53
N LYS A 128 -12.05 -17.44 7.48
CA LYS A 128 -12.82 -17.51 6.21
C LYS A 128 -13.20 -16.13 5.67
N ASN A 129 -13.32 -15.12 6.55
CA ASN A 129 -13.79 -13.77 6.21
C ASN A 129 -12.75 -12.69 6.56
N LEU A 130 -11.45 -13.02 6.49
CA LEU A 130 -10.40 -12.03 6.64
C LEU A 130 -10.36 -11.14 5.39
N ARG A 131 -10.45 -9.83 5.62
CA ARG A 131 -10.07 -8.80 4.65
C ARG A 131 -8.88 -8.06 5.24
N GLU A 132 -7.85 -7.86 4.44
CA GLU A 132 -6.67 -7.14 4.85
C GLU A 132 -6.49 -5.91 3.96
N LYS A 133 -6.40 -4.76 4.61
CA LYS A 133 -6.12 -3.47 3.98
C LYS A 133 -4.68 -3.11 4.28
N ILE A 134 -3.88 -2.96 3.23
CA ILE A 134 -2.47 -2.60 3.29
C ILE A 134 -2.29 -1.27 2.59
N GLU A 135 -1.69 -0.29 3.24
CA GLU A 135 -1.45 1.04 2.67
C GLU A 135 0.02 1.45 2.83
N PHE A 136 0.58 2.01 1.78
CA PHE A 136 1.91 2.61 1.78
C PHE A 136 1.81 4.01 1.22
N GLU A 137 2.39 4.97 1.92
CA GLU A 137 2.44 6.35 1.47
C GLU A 137 3.82 6.92 1.74
N PHE A 138 4.51 7.35 0.69
CA PHE A 138 5.92 7.70 0.79
C PHE A 138 6.36 8.67 -0.31
N PRO A 139 7.47 9.42 -0.11
CA PRO A 139 8.07 10.25 -1.14
C PRO A 139 8.42 9.41 -2.37
N SER A 140 8.17 9.95 -3.56
CA SER A 140 8.31 9.26 -4.84
C SER A 140 9.75 8.76 -5.04
N ALA A 141 9.97 7.48 -4.71
CA ALA A 141 11.27 6.82 -4.76
C ALA A 141 11.12 5.45 -5.43
N ILE A 142 11.89 5.23 -6.49
CA ILE A 142 11.82 3.98 -7.26
C ILE A 142 12.52 2.82 -6.51
N SER A 143 13.42 3.14 -5.59
CA SER A 143 14.17 2.18 -4.78
C SER A 143 13.29 1.25 -3.93
N LEU A 144 12.07 1.69 -3.59
CA LEU A 144 11.07 0.98 -2.79
C LEU A 144 10.28 -0.09 -3.57
N MET A 145 10.31 -0.02 -4.90
CA MET A 145 9.48 -0.85 -5.77
C MET A 145 9.60 -2.34 -5.42
N HIS A 146 10.82 -2.86 -5.37
CA HIS A 146 11.03 -4.28 -5.11
C HIS A 146 10.49 -4.74 -3.75
N SER A 147 10.76 -4.00 -2.66
CA SER A 147 10.33 -4.40 -1.31
C SER A 147 8.81 -4.32 -1.14
N VAL A 148 8.18 -3.27 -1.69
CA VAL A 148 6.72 -3.11 -1.65
C VAL A 148 6.03 -4.20 -2.49
N LEU A 149 6.48 -4.42 -3.73
CA LEU A 149 5.83 -5.37 -4.63
C LEU A 149 6.04 -6.83 -4.22
N ASP A 150 7.23 -7.20 -3.72
CA ASP A 150 7.48 -8.54 -3.16
C ASP A 150 6.57 -8.80 -1.95
N TYR A 151 6.44 -7.81 -1.05
CA TYR A 151 5.56 -7.92 0.11
C TYR A 151 4.08 -8.13 -0.29
N LEU A 152 3.56 -7.28 -1.18
CA LEU A 152 2.17 -7.37 -1.66
C LEU A 152 1.90 -8.71 -2.36
N THR A 153 2.81 -9.13 -3.26
CA THR A 153 2.66 -10.37 -4.03
C THR A 153 2.66 -11.59 -3.10
N ARG A 154 3.60 -11.66 -2.15
CA ARG A 154 3.63 -12.73 -1.14
C ARG A 154 2.38 -12.74 -0.27
N ARG A 155 1.82 -11.57 0.04
CA ARG A 155 0.59 -11.51 0.86
C ARG A 155 -0.61 -12.06 0.10
N VAL A 156 -0.72 -11.74 -1.19
CA VAL A 156 -1.74 -12.31 -2.08
C VAL A 156 -1.62 -13.85 -2.16
N GLU A 157 -0.40 -14.40 -2.24
CA GLU A 157 -0.17 -15.86 -2.20
C GLU A 157 -0.60 -16.48 -0.88
N LYS A 158 -0.16 -15.88 0.23
CA LYS A 158 -0.46 -16.38 1.58
C LYS A 158 -1.96 -16.42 1.85
N ILE A 159 -2.74 -15.47 1.32
CA ILE A 159 -4.20 -15.42 1.45
C ILE A 159 -4.89 -16.38 0.47
N GLY A 160 -4.25 -16.68 -0.66
CA GLY A 160 -4.73 -17.64 -1.66
C GLY A 160 -5.64 -17.03 -2.71
N VAL A 161 -5.41 -15.79 -3.13
CA VAL A 161 -6.17 -15.17 -4.23
C VAL A 161 -5.72 -15.69 -5.59
N VAL A 162 -4.44 -16.02 -5.72
CA VAL A 162 -3.82 -16.55 -6.92
C VAL A 162 -3.18 -17.90 -6.59
N ASP A 163 -3.50 -18.92 -7.38
CA ASP A 163 -2.91 -20.26 -7.27
C ASP A 163 -1.66 -20.34 -8.15
N GLY A 164 -0.46 -20.47 -7.57
CA GLY A 164 0.76 -20.77 -8.31
C GLY A 164 1.58 -19.54 -8.75
N ASP A 165 1.91 -19.47 -10.04
CA ASP A 165 2.89 -18.52 -10.59
C ASP A 165 2.37 -17.07 -10.62
N ASN A 166 2.87 -16.28 -9.68
CA ASN A 166 2.57 -14.86 -9.52
C ASN A 166 3.38 -13.92 -10.40
N SER A 167 4.24 -14.44 -11.28
CA SER A 167 5.09 -13.61 -12.15
C SER A 167 4.26 -12.62 -12.98
N HIS A 168 3.05 -13.00 -13.41
CA HIS A 168 2.16 -12.08 -14.11
C HIS A 168 1.65 -10.95 -13.20
N LEU A 169 1.19 -11.26 -11.98
CA LEU A 169 0.72 -10.23 -11.06
C LEU A 169 1.83 -9.22 -10.74
N PHE A 170 3.05 -9.71 -10.52
CA PHE A 170 4.21 -8.85 -10.29
C PHE A 170 4.44 -7.88 -11.45
N ILE A 171 4.34 -8.33 -12.70
CA ILE A 171 4.48 -7.46 -13.88
C ILE A 171 3.43 -6.34 -13.90
N ALA A 172 2.16 -6.64 -13.60
CA ALA A 172 1.12 -5.61 -13.57
C ALA A 172 1.37 -4.57 -12.46
N LEU A 173 1.81 -5.03 -11.28
CA LEU A 173 2.17 -4.16 -10.16
C LEU A 173 3.42 -3.32 -10.46
N ASP A 174 4.42 -3.89 -11.13
CA ASP A 174 5.65 -3.22 -11.56
C ASP A 174 5.35 -2.06 -12.51
N GLU A 175 4.55 -2.33 -13.55
CA GLU A 175 4.12 -1.30 -14.50
C GLU A 175 3.28 -0.21 -13.82
N ALA A 176 2.40 -0.57 -12.88
CA ALA A 176 1.62 0.40 -12.11
C ALA A 176 2.52 1.30 -11.24
N PHE A 177 3.52 0.72 -10.56
CA PHE A 177 4.49 1.44 -9.74
C PHE A 177 5.35 2.40 -10.58
N VAL A 178 5.86 1.91 -11.72
CA VAL A 178 6.63 2.72 -12.67
C VAL A 178 5.78 3.86 -13.21
N ASN A 179 4.51 3.62 -13.54
CA ASN A 179 3.59 4.67 -13.98
C ASN A 179 3.47 5.78 -12.93
N ALA A 180 3.26 5.44 -11.67
CA ALA A 180 3.14 6.43 -10.59
C ALA A 180 4.44 7.24 -10.38
N VAL A 181 5.59 6.57 -10.21
CA VAL A 181 6.86 7.23 -9.87
C VAL A 181 7.50 7.94 -11.05
N LYS A 182 7.66 7.24 -12.19
CA LYS A 182 8.41 7.74 -13.34
C LYS A 182 7.56 8.63 -14.24
N HIS A 183 6.32 8.22 -14.52
CA HIS A 183 5.48 8.92 -15.50
C HIS A 183 4.61 10.01 -14.85
N GLY A 184 3.99 9.71 -13.72
CA GLY A 184 3.18 10.64 -12.93
C GLY A 184 4.05 11.68 -12.22
N ASN A 185 4.82 11.24 -11.23
CA ASN A 185 5.64 12.11 -10.39
C ASN A 185 6.97 12.56 -11.01
N LYS A 186 7.39 11.95 -12.14
CA LYS A 186 8.63 12.31 -12.85
C LYS A 186 9.89 12.21 -11.97
N PHE A 187 9.94 11.19 -11.10
CA PHE A 187 11.00 10.99 -10.09
C PHE A 187 11.19 12.17 -9.12
N ASN A 188 10.15 12.99 -8.92
CA ASN A 188 10.23 14.09 -7.99
C ASN A 188 9.97 13.62 -6.55
N CYS A 189 11.02 13.50 -5.74
CA CYS A 189 10.92 13.11 -4.33
C CYS A 189 10.12 14.11 -3.47
N GLU A 190 9.86 15.32 -3.96
CA GLU A 190 8.95 16.27 -3.30
C GLU A 190 7.47 15.91 -3.49
N LYS A 191 7.17 14.86 -4.25
CA LYS A 191 5.83 14.31 -4.41
C LYS A 191 5.69 12.98 -3.71
N ASN A 192 4.51 12.64 -3.26
CA ASN A 192 4.17 11.35 -2.67
C ASN A 192 3.60 10.38 -3.70
N VAL A 193 3.77 9.09 -3.41
CA VAL A 193 3.04 7.99 -4.04
C VAL A 193 2.25 7.28 -2.94
N ARG A 194 0.96 7.02 -3.21
CA ARG A 194 0.09 6.21 -2.36
C ARG A 194 -0.21 4.89 -3.05
N ILE A 195 0.04 3.79 -2.36
CA ILE A 195 -0.26 2.44 -2.81
C ILE A 195 -1.16 1.79 -1.77
N ALA A 196 -2.31 1.28 -2.19
CA ALA A 196 -3.20 0.52 -1.31
C ALA A 196 -3.48 -0.85 -1.91
N ALA A 197 -3.67 -1.85 -1.05
CA ALA A 197 -4.14 -3.16 -1.41
C ALA A 197 -5.24 -3.62 -0.44
N GLU A 198 -6.36 -4.07 -0.97
CA GLU A 198 -7.40 -4.77 -0.23
C GLU A 198 -7.42 -6.23 -0.69
N ILE A 199 -7.05 -7.13 0.21
CA ILE A 199 -6.86 -8.55 -0.10
C ILE A 199 -7.85 -9.38 0.71
N SER A 200 -8.55 -10.27 0.03
CA SER A 200 -9.50 -11.22 0.62
C SER A 200 -9.40 -12.56 -0.10
N LYS A 201 -10.07 -13.60 0.39
CA LYS A 201 -10.15 -14.90 -0.30
C LYS A 201 -10.89 -14.89 -1.64
N ARG A 202 -11.43 -13.74 -2.07
CA ARG A 202 -12.20 -13.59 -3.31
C ARG A 202 -11.42 -12.81 -4.35
N GLU A 203 -10.81 -11.72 -3.92
CA GLU A 203 -10.11 -10.80 -4.80
C GLU A 203 -9.01 -10.05 -4.05
N ALA A 204 -8.05 -9.55 -4.83
CA ALA A 204 -7.05 -8.57 -4.45
C ALA A 204 -7.28 -7.32 -5.31
N ARG A 205 -7.63 -6.21 -4.66
CA ARG A 205 -7.76 -4.89 -5.27
C ARG A 205 -6.52 -4.08 -4.93
N PHE A 206 -5.93 -3.46 -5.93
CA PHE A 206 -4.78 -2.59 -5.76
C PHE A 206 -5.12 -1.19 -6.25
N THR A 207 -4.63 -0.18 -5.55
CA THR A 207 -4.68 1.22 -5.95
C THR A 207 -3.28 1.78 -5.98
N PHE A 208 -2.92 2.47 -7.06
CA PHE A 208 -1.69 3.25 -7.20
C PHE A 208 -2.08 4.69 -7.53
N GLU A 209 -1.61 5.64 -6.74
CA GLU A 209 -1.92 7.05 -6.89
C GLU A 209 -0.65 7.91 -6.79
N ASP A 210 -0.53 8.86 -7.71
CA ASP A 210 0.56 9.82 -7.80
C ASP A 210 0.05 11.27 -7.82
N GLU A 211 0.93 12.23 -7.55
CA GLU A 211 0.63 13.67 -7.54
C GLU A 211 1.00 14.36 -8.87
N GLY A 212 1.15 13.58 -9.93
CA GLY A 212 1.38 14.02 -11.30
C GLY A 212 0.16 14.69 -11.92
N GLU A 213 0.34 15.25 -13.11
CA GLU A 213 -0.76 15.86 -13.87
C GLU A 213 -1.79 14.82 -14.35
N GLY A 214 -1.42 13.55 -14.33
CA GLY A 214 -2.17 12.44 -14.91
C GLY A 214 -2.06 12.42 -16.43
N PHE A 215 -2.93 11.65 -17.08
CA PHE A 215 -2.93 11.51 -18.53
C PHE A 215 -4.34 11.18 -19.04
N ASP A 216 -4.59 11.45 -20.32
CA ASP A 216 -5.87 11.16 -20.94
C ASP A 216 -6.03 9.64 -21.19
N VAL A 217 -6.85 9.02 -20.35
CA VAL A 217 -7.15 7.58 -20.41
C VAL A 217 -7.93 7.24 -21.69
N ALA A 218 -8.75 8.15 -22.20
CA ALA A 218 -9.53 7.94 -23.42
C ALA A 218 -8.67 7.99 -24.69
N ALA A 219 -7.49 8.61 -24.61
CA ALA A 219 -6.51 8.63 -25.68
C ALA A 219 -5.66 7.36 -25.75
N ILE A 220 -5.76 6.45 -24.76
CA ILE A 220 -5.06 5.17 -24.79
C ILE A 220 -5.72 4.30 -25.88
N PRO A 221 -4.95 3.85 -26.89
CA PRO A 221 -5.47 2.93 -27.90
C PRO A 221 -6.03 1.65 -27.27
N ASP A 222 -7.10 1.06 -27.85
CA ASP A 222 -7.69 -0.17 -27.30
C ASP A 222 -6.59 -1.24 -27.16
N PRO A 223 -6.31 -1.71 -25.93
CA PRO A 223 -5.26 -2.69 -25.69
C PRO A 223 -5.53 -4.03 -26.39
N ARG A 224 -6.78 -4.33 -26.74
CA ARG A 224 -7.18 -5.58 -27.41
C ARG A 224 -6.98 -5.55 -28.92
N ASP A 225 -6.57 -4.42 -29.48
CA ASP A 225 -6.28 -4.27 -30.90
C ASP A 225 -4.88 -4.86 -31.23
N PRO A 226 -4.78 -5.84 -32.14
CA PRO A 226 -3.51 -6.43 -32.58
C PRO A 226 -2.46 -5.41 -33.06
N GLU A 227 -2.87 -4.27 -33.61
CA GLU A 227 -1.93 -3.25 -34.09
C GLU A 227 -1.20 -2.51 -32.94
N ASN A 228 -1.80 -2.48 -31.76
CA ASN A 228 -1.19 -1.86 -30.58
C ASN A 228 -0.16 -2.76 -29.88
N LEU A 229 -0.16 -4.08 -30.14
CA LEU A 229 0.84 -5.01 -29.59
C LEU A 229 2.27 -4.71 -30.08
N PHE A 230 2.44 -4.10 -31.26
CA PHE A 230 3.75 -3.85 -31.85
C PHE A 230 4.37 -2.50 -31.48
N LYS A 231 3.65 -1.62 -30.75
CA LYS A 231 4.19 -0.32 -30.31
C LYS A 231 5.25 -0.51 -29.21
N THR A 232 6.31 0.29 -29.25
CA THR A 232 7.47 0.21 -28.33
C THR A 232 7.27 1.01 -27.04
N SER A 233 6.31 1.93 -27.02
CA SER A 233 5.89 2.70 -25.85
C SER A 233 4.40 2.43 -25.54
N GLY A 234 4.00 2.58 -24.27
CA GLY A 234 2.60 2.34 -23.84
C GLY A 234 2.22 0.88 -23.59
N ARG A 235 3.20 -0.04 -23.56
CA ARG A 235 2.95 -1.45 -23.24
C ARG A 235 2.51 -1.69 -21.80
N GLY A 236 2.92 -0.84 -20.86
CA GLY A 236 2.59 -1.03 -19.44
C GLY A 236 1.08 -1.11 -19.20
N VAL A 237 0.32 -0.19 -19.79
CA VAL A 237 -1.15 -0.20 -19.69
C VAL A 237 -1.75 -1.47 -20.32
N LEU A 238 -1.25 -1.88 -21.49
CA LEU A 238 -1.65 -3.12 -22.15
C LEU A 238 -1.38 -4.36 -21.27
N LEU A 239 -0.20 -4.43 -20.63
CA LEU A 239 0.17 -5.53 -19.74
C LEU A 239 -0.78 -5.59 -18.54
N ILE A 240 -1.06 -4.44 -17.90
CA ILE A 240 -2.00 -4.35 -16.79
C ILE A 240 -3.38 -4.88 -17.21
N HIS A 241 -3.91 -4.42 -18.35
CA HIS A 241 -5.21 -4.89 -18.87
C HIS A 241 -5.25 -6.38 -19.24
N ASN A 242 -4.13 -6.95 -19.67
CA ASN A 242 -4.06 -8.38 -20.00
C ASN A 242 -3.95 -9.28 -18.76
N ILE A 243 -3.43 -8.75 -17.65
CA ILE A 243 -3.13 -9.51 -16.44
C ILE A 243 -4.24 -9.40 -15.40
N MET A 244 -4.82 -8.21 -15.26
CA MET A 244 -5.84 -7.88 -14.26
C MET A 244 -7.25 -8.10 -14.81
N ASP A 245 -8.19 -8.44 -13.94
CA ASP A 245 -9.57 -8.74 -14.36
C ASP A 245 -10.43 -7.48 -14.50
N GLU A 246 -10.15 -6.45 -13.68
CA GLU A 246 -10.78 -5.12 -13.77
C GLU A 246 -9.68 -4.06 -13.64
N VAL A 247 -9.77 -2.99 -14.44
CA VAL A 247 -8.79 -1.90 -14.48
C VAL A 247 -9.53 -0.59 -14.70
N HIS A 248 -9.35 0.36 -13.78
CA HIS A 248 -10.03 1.64 -13.77
C HIS A 248 -9.05 2.75 -13.42
N TYR A 249 -8.99 3.77 -14.27
CA TYR A 249 -8.30 5.02 -13.95
C TYR A 249 -9.33 6.08 -13.53
N ASN A 250 -8.94 6.98 -12.62
CA ASN A 250 -9.74 8.17 -12.33
C ASN A 250 -9.77 9.13 -13.55
N LYS A 251 -10.64 10.15 -13.50
CA LYS A 251 -10.77 11.13 -14.61
C LYS A 251 -9.48 11.86 -14.94
N ARG A 252 -8.62 12.09 -13.94
CA ARG A 252 -7.35 12.78 -14.11
C ARG A 252 -6.28 11.87 -14.73
N GLY A 253 -6.38 10.56 -14.54
CA GLY A 253 -5.39 9.57 -14.97
C GLY A 253 -4.19 9.42 -14.03
N ASN A 254 -4.27 9.92 -12.79
CA ASN A 254 -3.19 9.79 -11.79
C ASN A 254 -3.52 8.81 -10.65
N ARG A 255 -4.68 8.16 -10.71
CA ARG A 255 -5.06 7.06 -9.81
C ARG A 255 -5.50 5.86 -10.63
N LEU A 256 -4.79 4.75 -10.48
CA LEU A 256 -5.08 3.45 -11.09
C LEU A 256 -5.62 2.52 -10.02
N GLU A 257 -6.79 1.95 -10.28
CA GLU A 257 -7.36 0.85 -9.51
C GLU A 257 -7.41 -0.41 -10.38
N MET A 258 -6.97 -1.54 -9.83
CA MET A 258 -6.98 -2.80 -10.55
C MET A 258 -7.34 -3.96 -9.63
N VAL A 259 -8.11 -4.92 -10.15
CA VAL A 259 -8.65 -6.04 -9.38
C VAL A 259 -8.22 -7.36 -10.01
N LYS A 260 -7.72 -8.28 -9.17
CA LYS A 260 -7.48 -9.68 -9.51
C LYS A 260 -8.41 -10.56 -8.68
N LYS A 261 -9.17 -11.43 -9.32
CA LYS A 261 -10.13 -12.35 -8.68
C LYS A 261 -9.59 -13.77 -8.67
N THR A 262 -10.04 -14.57 -7.71
CA THR A 262 -9.78 -16.01 -7.68
C THR A 262 -10.43 -16.71 -8.88
N GLU A 263 -9.86 -17.83 -9.31
CA GLU A 263 -10.40 -18.63 -10.42
C GLU A 263 -11.86 -19.05 -10.16
N THR A 264 -12.22 -19.39 -8.92
CA THR A 264 -13.62 -19.71 -8.54
C THR A 264 -14.57 -18.53 -8.80
N GLN A 265 -14.14 -17.29 -8.56
CA GLN A 265 -14.96 -16.09 -8.82
C GLN A 265 -15.12 -15.80 -10.32
N LYS A 266 -14.18 -16.24 -11.16
CA LYS A 266 -14.24 -16.03 -12.61
C LYS A 266 -15.21 -16.98 -13.30
N ALA A 267 -15.35 -18.20 -12.78
CA ALA A 267 -16.23 -19.22 -13.33
C ALA A 267 -17.74 -18.94 -13.14
N ASP A 268 -18.09 -18.03 -12.21
CA ASP A 268 -19.48 -17.64 -11.90
C ASP A 268 -19.99 -16.46 -12.77
N ARG A 269 -19.22 -16.00 -13.76
CA ARG A 269 -19.59 -14.94 -14.73
C ARG A 269 -19.81 -15.52 -16.13
#